data_AF-A0A838SUC4-F1
#
_entry.id   AF-A0A838SUC4-F1
#
_cell.length_a   1.000
_cell.length_b   1.000
_cell.length_c   1.000
_cell.angle_alpha   90.00
_cell.angle_beta   90.00
_cell.angle_gamma   90.00
#
_symmetry.space_group_name_H-M   'P 1'
#
loop_
_entity.id
_entity.type
_entity.pdbx_description
1 polymer ?
#
loop_
_entity_poly.entity_id
_entity_poly.type
_entity_poly.pdbx_seq_one_letter_code
_entity_poly.pdbx_strand_id
1 'polypeptide(L)'
;MDTPLIITVVVVAILVLVVLAVVVPRLRRKQEAKKQEQARDHLQEAELRSTRADKERAAAEEQVAGAHREQAEAQERAAQAEREAKEKLESSARERAEADQLHERAQQLAPNMPTEDNRDGRHPPERG
;
A
#
# COMPACT_ATOMS: atom_id res chain seq x y z
N MET A 1 63.06 -62.11 -4.16
CA MET A 1 62.00 -61.28 -4.77
C MET A 1 60.78 -62.17 -4.88
N ASP A 2 59.84 -62.00 -3.97
CA ASP A 2 58.71 -62.93 -3.77
C ASP A 2 57.61 -62.69 -4.81
N THR A 3 57.88 -63.11 -6.05
CA THR A 3 56.91 -63.13 -7.16
C THR A 3 55.52 -63.66 -6.77
N PRO A 4 55.38 -64.77 -6.00
CA PRO A 4 54.05 -65.23 -5.59
C PRO A 4 53.33 -64.25 -4.65
N LEU A 5 54.06 -63.55 -3.77
CA LEU A 5 53.49 -62.55 -2.87
C LEU A 5 52.91 -61.36 -3.64
N ILE A 6 53.65 -60.87 -4.66
CA ILE A 6 53.21 -59.77 -5.52
C ILE A 6 51.91 -60.15 -6.24
N ILE A 7 51.85 -61.36 -6.82
CA ILE A 7 50.65 -61.84 -7.52
C ILE A 7 49.44 -61.91 -6.58
N THR A 8 49.61 -62.45 -5.37
CA THR A 8 48.53 -62.51 -4.37
C THR A 8 48.01 -61.12 -3.99
N VAL A 9 48.90 -60.16 -3.74
CA VAL A 9 48.52 -58.79 -3.41
C VAL A 9 47.74 -58.14 -4.56
N VAL A 10 48.16 -58.35 -5.81
CA VAL A 10 47.46 -57.82 -6.99
C VAL A 10 46.07 -58.43 -7.13
N VAL A 11 45.93 -59.76 -6.95
CA VAL A 11 44.63 -60.44 -7.02
C VAL A 11 43.68 -59.93 -5.94
N VAL A 12 44.16 -59.77 -4.70
CA VAL A 12 43.37 -59.21 -3.59
C VAL A 12 43.00 -57.75 -3.88
N ALA A 13 43.92 -56.94 -4.39
CA ALA A 13 43.65 -55.55 -4.74
C ALA A 13 42.57 -55.44 -5.84
N ILE A 14 42.61 -56.29 -6.86
CA ILE A 14 41.59 -56.35 -7.92
C ILE A 14 40.24 -56.75 -7.33
N LEU A 15 40.20 -57.77 -6.47
CA LEU A 15 38.97 -58.17 -5.78
C LEU A 15 38.36 -57.03 -4.96
N VAL A 16 39.20 -56.31 -4.20
CA VAL A 16 38.77 -55.15 -3.40
C VAL A 16 38.24 -54.03 -4.32
N LEU A 17 38.90 -53.75 -5.44
CA LEU A 17 38.44 -52.75 -6.41
C LEU A 17 37.09 -53.12 -7.03
N VAL A 18 36.88 -54.39 -7.38
CA VAL A 18 35.60 -54.88 -7.92
C VAL A 18 34.49 -54.72 -6.88
N VAL A 19 34.74 -55.05 -5.62
CA VAL A 19 33.78 -54.85 -4.53
C VAL A 19 33.47 -53.36 -4.33
N LEU A 20 34.50 -52.50 -4.30
CA LEU A 20 34.31 -51.05 -4.16
C LEU A 20 33.47 -50.46 -5.30
N ALA A 21 33.72 -50.89 -6.54
CA ALA A 21 33.01 -50.40 -7.72
C ALA A 21 31.50 -50.66 -7.65
N VAL A 22 31.05 -51.71 -6.95
CA VAL A 22 29.63 -52.07 -6.83
C VAL A 22 28.96 -51.43 -5.60
N VAL A 23 29.69 -51.28 -4.49
CA VAL A 23 29.12 -50.77 -3.23
C VAL A 23 28.95 -49.25 -3.23
N VAL A 24 29.94 -48.51 -3.74
CA VAL A 24 29.93 -47.03 -3.78
C VAL A 24 28.71 -46.44 -4.50
N PRO A 25 28.32 -46.88 -5.71
CA PRO A 25 27.16 -46.31 -6.40
C PRO A 25 25.83 -46.59 -5.69
N ARG A 26 25.69 -47.73 -5.00
CA ARG A 26 24.48 -48.04 -4.21
C ARG A 26 24.30 -47.08 -3.04
N LEU A 27 25.38 -46.70 -2.36
CA LEU A 27 25.33 -45.72 -1.28
C LEU A 27 25.00 -44.32 -1.80
N ARG A 28 25.57 -43.94 -2.94
CA ARG A 28 25.32 -42.63 -3.58
C ARG A 28 23.87 -42.44 -3.99
N ARG A 29 23.25 -43.44 -4.62
CA ARG A 29 21.82 -43.39 -5.02
C ARG A 29 20.88 -43.15 -3.84
N LYS A 30 21.15 -43.75 -2.67
CA LYS A 30 20.35 -43.51 -1.46
C LYS A 30 20.49 -42.08 -0.93
N GLN A 31 21.68 -41.49 -1.04
CA GLN A 31 21.89 -40.09 -0.66
C GLN A 31 21.27 -39.12 -1.66
N GLU A 32 21.32 -39.41 -2.96
CA GLU A 32 20.67 -38.61 -3.99
C GLU A 32 19.14 -38.64 -3.86
N ALA A 33 18.55 -39.79 -3.54
CA ALA A 33 17.12 -39.91 -3.25
C ALA A 33 16.70 -39.01 -2.07
N LYS A 34 17.48 -39.01 -0.98
CA LYS A 34 17.25 -38.12 0.17
C LYS A 34 17.39 -36.64 -0.19
N LYS A 35 18.35 -36.28 -1.04
CA LYS A 35 18.52 -34.90 -1.53
C LYS A 35 17.34 -34.47 -2.42
N GLN A 36 16.82 -35.36 -3.26
CA GLN A 36 15.64 -35.07 -4.07
C GLN A 36 14.39 -34.89 -3.22
N GLU A 37 14.23 -35.66 -2.15
CA GLU A 37 13.12 -35.53 -1.21
C GLU A 37 13.18 -34.18 -0.47
N GLN A 38 14.35 -33.81 0.07
CA GLN A 38 14.55 -32.50 0.71
C GLN A 38 14.33 -31.33 -0.27
N ALA A 39 14.76 -31.47 -1.52
CA ALA A 39 14.51 -30.45 -2.53
C ALA A 39 13.01 -30.28 -2.83
N ARG A 40 12.24 -31.38 -2.86
CA ARG A 40 10.78 -31.32 -3.04
C ARG A 40 10.08 -30.68 -1.85
N ASP A 41 10.52 -30.98 -0.64
CA ASP A 41 9.96 -30.43 0.59
C ASP A 41 10.16 -28.90 0.65
N HIS A 42 11.39 -28.44 0.34
CA HIS A 42 11.68 -27.01 0.26
C HIS A 42 10.93 -26.29 -0.86
N LEU A 43 10.70 -26.95 -2.01
CA LEU A 43 9.87 -26.39 -3.08
C LEU A 43 8.40 -26.27 -2.66
N GLN A 44 7.85 -27.26 -1.97
CA GLN A 44 6.48 -27.19 -1.45
C GLN A 44 6.32 -26.09 -0.40
N GLU A 45 7.27 -25.96 0.53
CA GLU A 45 7.26 -24.86 1.50
C GLU A 45 7.36 -23.49 0.83
N ALA A 46 8.19 -23.36 -0.21
CA ALA A 46 8.32 -22.14 -0.98
C ALA A 46 7.02 -21.80 -1.73
N GLU A 47 6.36 -22.79 -2.34
CA GLU A 47 5.11 -22.63 -3.09
C GLU A 47 3.93 -22.25 -2.16
N LEU A 48 3.86 -22.83 -0.96
CA LEU A 48 2.89 -22.44 0.06
C LEU A 48 3.11 -21.00 0.53
N ARG A 49 4.37 -20.59 0.73
CA ARG A 49 4.71 -19.23 1.12
C ARG A 49 4.45 -18.23 -0.01
N SER A 50 4.77 -18.56 -1.25
CA SER A 50 4.49 -17.69 -2.40
C SER A 50 2.98 -17.52 -2.59
N THR A 51 2.21 -18.60 -2.52
CA THR A 51 0.75 -18.54 -2.63
C THR A 51 0.12 -17.67 -1.53
N ARG A 52 0.65 -17.70 -0.30
CA ARG A 52 0.20 -16.80 0.77
C ARG A 52 0.58 -15.35 0.49
N ALA A 53 1.81 -15.10 0.05
CA ALA A 53 2.28 -13.76 -0.30
C ALA A 53 1.49 -13.16 -1.46
N ASP A 54 1.15 -13.95 -2.48
CA ASP A 54 0.33 -13.51 -3.61
C ASP A 54 -1.10 -13.18 -3.19
N LYS A 55 -1.70 -13.98 -2.29
CA LYS A 55 -3.02 -13.67 -1.71
C LYS A 55 -2.99 -12.38 -0.89
N GLU A 56 -1.94 -12.16 -0.10
CA GLU A 56 -1.80 -10.96 0.71
C GLU A 56 -1.56 -9.72 -0.16
N ARG A 57 -0.78 -9.85 -1.24
CA ARG A 57 -0.62 -8.80 -2.26
C ARG A 57 -1.93 -8.48 -2.96
N ALA A 58 -2.68 -9.48 -3.41
CA ALA A 58 -3.97 -9.26 -4.06
C ALA A 58 -4.96 -8.54 -3.13
N ALA A 59 -5.01 -8.92 -1.85
CA ALA A 59 -5.84 -8.24 -0.84
C ALA A 59 -5.38 -6.80 -0.58
N ALA A 60 -4.07 -6.55 -0.57
CA ALA A 60 -3.53 -5.20 -0.43
C ALA A 60 -3.82 -4.33 -1.65
N GLU A 61 -3.69 -4.87 -2.87
CA GLU A 61 -4.03 -4.18 -4.12
C GLU A 61 -5.52 -3.83 -4.19
N GLU A 62 -6.39 -4.74 -3.73
CA GLU A 62 -7.83 -4.48 -3.64
C GLU A 62 -8.15 -3.35 -2.65
N GLN A 63 -7.47 -3.30 -1.49
CA GLN A 63 -7.59 -2.18 -0.55
C GLN A 63 -7.11 -0.86 -1.13
N VAL A 64 -5.98 -0.86 -1.86
CA VAL A 64 -5.45 0.34 -2.51
C VAL A 64 -6.41 0.83 -3.59
N ALA A 65 -6.99 -0.06 -4.40
CA ALA A 65 -7.98 0.30 -5.41
C ALA A 65 -9.28 0.87 -4.78
N GLY A 66 -9.73 0.29 -3.67
CA GLY A 66 -10.87 0.81 -2.90
C GLY A 66 -10.59 2.19 -2.31
N ALA A 67 -9.44 2.38 -1.68
CA ALA A 67 -9.02 3.65 -1.13
C ALA A 67 -8.90 4.75 -2.21
N HIS A 68 -8.41 4.40 -3.40
CA HIS A 68 -8.36 5.33 -4.53
C HIS A 68 -9.75 5.77 -5.01
N ARG A 69 -10.75 4.87 -5.02
CA ARG A 69 -12.13 5.25 -5.36
C ARG A 69 -12.74 6.18 -4.33
N GLU A 70 -12.57 5.87 -3.05
CA GLU A 70 -13.10 6.73 -1.98
C GLU A 70 -12.44 8.11 -1.99
N GLN A 71 -11.12 8.18 -2.23
CA GLN A 71 -10.42 9.46 -2.40
C GLN A 71 -10.91 10.24 -3.61
N ALA A 72 -11.17 9.57 -4.74
CA ALA A 72 -11.70 10.23 -5.94
C ALA A 72 -13.09 10.83 -5.67
N GLU A 73 -14.01 10.05 -5.08
CA GLU A 73 -15.35 10.55 -4.73
C GLU A 73 -15.30 11.68 -3.70
N ALA A 74 -14.43 11.58 -2.70
CA ALA A 74 -14.21 12.64 -1.71
C ALA A 74 -13.66 13.91 -2.37
N GLN A 75 -12.74 13.77 -3.33
CA GLN A 75 -12.15 14.89 -4.06
C GLN A 75 -13.17 15.56 -4.98
N GLU A 76 -14.04 14.80 -5.64
CA GLU A 76 -15.14 15.36 -6.44
C GLU A 76 -16.14 16.14 -5.56
N ARG A 77 -16.52 15.59 -4.40
CA ARG A 77 -17.38 16.28 -3.44
C ARG A 77 -16.71 17.55 -2.90
N ALA A 78 -15.43 17.49 -2.57
CA ALA A 78 -14.66 18.66 -2.11
C ALA A 78 -14.60 19.74 -3.19
N ALA A 79 -14.36 19.37 -4.44
CA ALA A 79 -14.32 20.30 -5.57
C ALA A 79 -15.69 20.97 -5.81
N GLN A 80 -16.80 20.22 -5.68
CA GLN A 80 -18.14 20.81 -5.77
C GLN A 80 -18.42 21.77 -4.62
N ALA A 81 -18.11 21.38 -3.37
CA ALA A 81 -18.28 22.24 -2.21
C ALA A 81 -17.44 23.52 -2.31
N GLU A 82 -16.21 23.43 -2.82
CA GLU A 82 -15.36 24.60 -3.04
C GLU A 82 -15.92 25.56 -4.09
N ARG A 83 -16.50 25.04 -5.18
CA ARG A 83 -17.18 25.86 -6.20
C ARG A 83 -18.39 26.58 -5.61
N GLU A 84 -19.24 25.87 -4.87
CA GLU A 84 -20.42 26.46 -4.25
C GLU A 84 -20.04 27.52 -3.21
N ALA A 85 -18.98 27.27 -2.42
CA ALA A 85 -18.46 28.24 -1.48
C ALA A 85 -17.94 29.50 -2.18
N LYS A 86 -17.18 29.35 -3.28
CA LYS A 86 -16.70 30.46 -4.11
C LYS A 86 -17.86 31.27 -4.67
N GLU A 87 -18.87 30.61 -5.22
CA GLU A 87 -20.04 31.27 -5.81
C GLU A 87 -20.84 32.07 -4.76
N LYS A 88 -21.01 31.51 -3.55
CA LYS A 88 -21.61 32.23 -2.41
C LYS A 88 -20.77 33.41 -1.96
N LEU A 89 -19.46 33.26 -1.91
CA LEU A 89 -18.53 34.35 -1.57
C LEU A 89 -18.61 35.49 -2.59
N GLU A 90 -18.62 35.17 -3.88
CA GLU A 90 -18.77 36.15 -4.96
C GLU A 90 -20.12 36.84 -4.91
N SER A 91 -21.21 36.10 -4.69
CA SER A 91 -22.55 36.66 -4.55
C SER A 91 -22.64 37.61 -3.35
N SER A 92 -22.13 37.19 -2.19
CA SER A 92 -22.09 38.03 -0.99
C SER A 92 -21.21 39.27 -1.17
N ALA A 93 -20.08 39.14 -1.88
CA ALA A 93 -19.22 40.27 -2.20
C ALA A 93 -19.90 41.29 -3.12
N ARG A 94 -20.68 40.82 -4.12
CA ARG A 94 -21.48 41.68 -4.99
C ARG A 94 -22.56 42.42 -4.20
N GLU A 95 -23.30 41.70 -3.37
CA GLU A 95 -24.38 42.29 -2.56
C GLU A 95 -23.85 43.34 -1.59
N ARG A 96 -22.68 43.11 -0.98
CA ARG A 96 -21.98 44.13 -0.18
C ARG A 96 -21.58 45.34 -1.02
N ALA A 97 -20.99 45.14 -2.19
CA ALA A 97 -20.58 46.24 -3.06
C ALA A 97 -21.78 47.07 -3.56
N GLU A 98 -22.93 46.44 -3.79
CA GLU A 98 -24.17 47.14 -4.13
C GLU A 98 -24.74 47.92 -2.94
N ALA A 99 -24.71 47.34 -1.75
CA ALA A 99 -25.11 48.01 -0.51
C ALA A 99 -24.23 49.24 -0.23
N ASP A 100 -22.90 49.10 -0.39
CA ASP A 100 -21.93 50.20 -0.22
C ASP A 100 -22.22 51.33 -1.22
N GLN A 101 -22.47 51.01 -2.49
CA GLN A 101 -22.84 52.02 -3.51
C GLN A 101 -24.15 52.75 -3.20
N LEU A 102 -25.16 52.03 -2.70
CA LEU A 102 -26.42 52.65 -2.27
C LEU A 102 -26.19 53.58 -1.08
N HIS A 103 -25.35 53.16 -0.14
CA HIS A 103 -25.00 53.94 1.03
C HIS A 103 -24.23 55.23 0.64
N GLU A 104 -23.26 55.13 -0.27
CA GLU A 104 -22.54 56.29 -0.83
C GLU A 104 -23.49 57.25 -1.56
N ARG A 105 -24.41 56.73 -2.39
CA ARG A 105 -25.42 57.56 -3.06
C ARG A 105 -26.32 58.27 -2.05
N ALA A 106 -26.80 57.56 -1.03
CA ALA A 106 -27.63 58.14 0.02
C ALA A 106 -26.90 59.28 0.76
N GLN A 107 -25.61 59.09 1.08
CA GLN A 107 -24.78 60.13 1.70
C GLN A 107 -24.58 61.35 0.77
N GLN A 108 -24.40 61.14 -0.53
CA GLN A 108 -24.29 62.25 -1.49
C GLN A 108 -25.60 63.05 -1.62
N LEU A 109 -26.75 62.38 -1.56
CA LEU A 109 -28.07 63.00 -1.66
C LEU A 109 -28.50 63.70 -0.35
N ALA A 110 -28.11 63.15 0.80
CA ALA A 110 -28.49 63.66 2.12
C ALA A 110 -27.30 63.72 3.09
N PRO A 111 -26.32 64.62 2.86
CA PRO A 111 -25.09 64.72 3.66
C PRO A 111 -25.33 65.13 5.13
N ASN A 112 -26.54 65.58 5.47
CA ASN A 112 -26.92 66.02 6.83
C ASN A 112 -27.97 65.11 7.50
N MET A 113 -28.24 63.90 6.99
CA MET A 113 -29.11 62.95 7.69
C MET A 113 -28.33 62.18 8.77
N PRO A 114 -28.83 62.12 10.02
CA PRO A 114 -28.23 61.28 11.05
C PRO A 114 -28.42 59.80 10.69
N THR A 115 -27.32 59.07 10.48
CA THR A 115 -27.34 57.63 10.22
C THR A 115 -27.78 56.90 11.50
N GLU A 116 -28.87 56.11 11.42
CA GLU A 116 -29.42 55.32 12.54
C GLU A 116 -28.56 54.07 12.91
N ASP A 117 -27.25 54.12 12.69
CA ASP A 117 -26.33 53.00 12.93
C ASP A 117 -26.16 52.68 14.44
N ASN A 118 -26.58 53.59 15.33
CA ASN A 118 -26.38 53.45 16.78
C ASN A 118 -27.53 52.75 17.56
N ARG A 119 -28.41 51.99 16.89
CA ARG A 119 -29.55 51.34 17.58
C ARG A 119 -29.36 49.86 17.96
N ASP A 120 -28.19 49.27 17.77
CA ASP A 120 -27.97 47.84 18.09
C ASP A 120 -27.02 47.62 19.29
N GLY A 121 -27.16 48.49 20.30
CA GLY A 121 -26.27 48.51 21.47
C GLY A 121 -26.81 47.87 22.76
N ARG A 122 -28.00 47.26 22.80
CA ARG A 122 -28.49 46.69 24.08
C ARG A 122 -29.68 45.73 23.96
N HIS A 123 -29.39 44.44 23.75
CA HIS A 123 -30.24 43.37 24.28
C HIS A 123 -29.34 42.33 24.98
N PRO A 124 -29.24 42.34 26.32
CA PRO A 124 -28.65 41.21 27.02
C PRO A 124 -29.59 40.00 26.90
N PRO A 125 -29.08 38.77 26.72
CA PRO A 125 -29.92 37.58 26.72
C PRO A 125 -30.47 37.34 28.13
N GLU A 126 -31.79 37.28 28.25
CA GLU A 126 -32.49 36.81 29.45
C GLU A 126 -32.14 35.35 29.73
N ARG A 127 -31.80 35.06 30.99
CA ARG A 127 -31.59 33.72 31.51
C ARG A 127 -32.93 33.12 31.93
N GLY A 128 -33.23 31.93 31.42
CA GLY A 128 -34.28 31.02 31.91
C GLY A 128 -33.77 29.59 31.84
#